data_AF-A0A379E7J9-F1
#
_entry.id   AF-A0A379E7J9-F1
#
_cell.length_a   1.000
_cell.length_b   1.000
_cell.length_c   1.000
_cell.angle_alpha   90.00
_cell.angle_beta   90.00
_cell.angle_gamma   90.00
#
_symmetry.space_group_name_H-M   'P 1'
#
loop_
_entity.id
_entity.type
_entity.pdbx_description
1 polymer ?
#
loop_
_entity_poly.entity_id
_entity_poly.type
_entity_poly.pdbx_seq_one_letter_code
_entity_poly.pdbx_strand_id
1 'polypeptide(L)' 'MNDKYLGMTVNERLFVSGLMDEFDNAVKKKDISVIISILKKIGLEEESIKPILDSLMHKKVGNASN' A
#
# COMPACT_ATOMS: atom_id res chain seq x y z
N MET A 1 16.79 -13.37 1.19
CA MET A 1 16.06 -12.13 0.86
C MET A 1 15.39 -12.36 -0.48
N ASN A 2 14.14 -11.94 -0.66
CA ASN A 2 13.39 -12.24 -1.88
C ASN A 2 13.72 -11.16 -2.91
N ASP A 3 14.72 -11.40 -3.77
CA ASP A 3 15.22 -10.46 -4.80
C ASP A 3 14.17 -10.11 -5.86
N LYS A 4 12.98 -10.73 -5.80
CA LYS A 4 11.86 -10.56 -6.74
C LYS A 4 11.43 -9.11 -6.95
N TYR A 5 11.61 -8.25 -5.94
CA TYR A 5 11.13 -6.85 -5.95
C TYR A 5 12.25 -5.83 -5.75
N LEU A 6 13.51 -6.24 -5.91
CA LEU A 6 14.67 -5.39 -5.70
C LEU A 6 14.70 -4.29 -6.79
N GLY A 7 14.83 -3.04 -6.37
CA GLY A 7 14.78 -1.88 -7.28
C GLY A 7 13.37 -1.42 -7.68
N MET A 8 12.31 -2.10 -7.25
CA MET A 8 10.92 -1.70 -7.54
C MET A 8 10.33 -0.82 -6.42
N THR A 9 9.55 0.18 -6.81
CA THR A 9 8.67 0.95 -5.94
C THR A 9 7.47 0.11 -5.47
N VAL A 10 6.75 0.57 -4.45
CA VAL A 10 5.56 -0.12 -3.91
C VAL A 10 4.48 -0.32 -4.98
N ASN A 11 4.21 0.70 -5.80
CA ASN A 11 3.20 0.64 -6.86
C ASN A 11 3.56 -0.40 -7.93
N GLU A 12 4.82 -0.46 -8.35
CA GLU A 12 5.28 -1.44 -9.33
C GLU A 12 5.13 -2.88 -8.80
N ARG A 13 5.43 -3.09 -7.51
CA ARG A 13 5.22 -4.40 -6.88
C ARG A 13 3.75 -4.78 -6.80
N LEU A 14 2.87 -3.83 -6.49
CA LEU A 14 1.41 -4.04 -6.48
C LEU A 14 0.89 -4.44 -7.86
N PHE A 15 1.38 -3.76 -8.90
CA PHE A 15 1.03 -4.05 -10.29
C PHE A 15 1.51 -5.44 -10.72
N VAL A 16 2.80 -5.76 -10.53
CA VAL A 16 3.38 -7.07 -10.89
C VAL A 16 2.75 -8.21 -10.08
N SER A 17 2.32 -7.95 -8.85
CA SER A 17 1.64 -8.95 -8.01
C SER A 17 0.16 -9.12 -8.33
N GLY A 18 -0.43 -8.27 -9.19
CA GLY A 18 -1.87 -8.27 -9.47
C GLY A 18 -2.74 -7.87 -8.27
N LEU A 19 -2.14 -7.21 -7.26
CA LEU A 19 -2.82 -6.81 -6.02
C LEU A 19 -3.24 -5.33 -6.02
N MET A 20 -3.05 -4.62 -7.14
CA MET A 20 -3.33 -3.19 -7.24
C MET A 20 -4.80 -2.86 -7.01
N ASP A 21 -5.73 -3.60 -7.64
CA ASP A 21 -7.18 -3.41 -7.43
C ASP A 21 -7.63 -3.79 -6.02
N GLU A 22 -7.06 -4.86 -5.45
CA GLU A 22 -7.36 -5.30 -4.08
C GLU A 22 -6.90 -4.23 -3.07
N PHE A 23 -5.71 -3.66 -3.30
CA PHE A 23 -5.14 -2.60 -2.47
C PHE A 23 -5.98 -1.32 -2.54
N ASP A 24 -6.33 -0.85 -3.74
CA ASP A 24 -7.15 0.34 -3.92
C ASP A 24 -8.52 0.20 -3.24
N ASN A 25 -9.16 -0.97 -3.37
CA ASN A 25 -10.41 -1.28 -2.69
C ASN A 25 -10.25 -1.29 -1.16
N ALA A 26 -9.15 -1.85 -0.64
CA ALA A 26 -8.86 -1.87 0.78
C ALA A 26 -8.64 -0.44 1.33
N VAL A 27 -7.92 0.42 0.60
CA VAL A 27 -7.71 1.83 0.94
C VAL A 27 -9.04 2.59 0.97
N LYS A 28 -9.90 2.41 -0.06
CA LYS A 28 -11.23 3.04 -0.11
C LYS A 28 -12.11 2.64 1.06
N LYS A 29 -12.05 1.37 1.47
CA LYS A 29 -12.79 0.83 2.63
C LYS A 29 -12.12 1.14 3.97
N LYS A 30 -10.91 1.72 3.96
CA LYS A 30 -10.04 1.89 5.14
C LYS A 30 -9.81 0.58 5.90
N ASP A 31 -9.73 -0.53 5.16
CA ASP A 31 -9.49 -1.86 5.73
C ASP A 31 -8.00 -2.06 6.00
N ILE A 32 -7.58 -1.62 7.19
CA ILE A 32 -6.20 -1.66 7.66
C ILE A 32 -5.61 -3.06 7.60
N SER A 33 -6.41 -4.06 7.98
CA SER A 33 -5.97 -5.45 8.03
C SER A 33 -5.60 -5.96 6.65
N VAL A 34 -6.45 -5.66 5.65
CA VAL A 34 -6.21 -6.03 4.25
C VAL A 34 -5.04 -5.25 3.67
N ILE A 35 -4.93 -3.94 3.93
CA ILE A 35 -3.80 -3.11 3.48
C ILE A 35 -2.47 -3.69 3.98
N ILE A 36 -2.36 -4.02 5.28
CA ILE A 36 -1.15 -4.59 5.86
C ILE A 36 -0.85 -5.95 5.23
N SER A 37 -1.86 -6.81 5.06
CA SER A 37 -1.70 -8.14 4.45
C SER A 37 -1.14 -8.05 3.03
N ILE A 38 -1.66 -7.13 2.21
CA ILE A 38 -1.18 -6.91 0.84
C ILE A 38 0.25 -6.39 0.83
N LEU A 39 0.57 -5.40 1.67
CA LEU A 39 1.94 -4.84 1.74
C LEU A 39 2.95 -5.91 2.18
N LYS A 40 2.58 -6.79 3.10
CA LYS A 40 3.40 -7.96 3.48
C LYS A 40 3.57 -8.95 2.31
N LYS A 41 2.51 -9.22 1.53
CA LYS A 41 2.58 -10.11 0.35
C LYS A 41 3.56 -9.62 -0.72
N ILE A 42 3.70 -8.29 -0.88
CA ILE A 42 4.67 -7.69 -1.81
C ILE A 42 6.05 -7.47 -1.18
N GLY A 43 6.30 -8.03 0.00
CA GLY A 43 7.60 -8.08 0.65
C GLY A 43 8.00 -6.80 1.39
N LEU A 44 7.03 -5.98 1.85
CA LEU A 44 7.33 -4.91 2.79
C LEU A 44 7.32 -5.44 4.22
N GLU A 45 8.26 -4.93 5.01
CA GLU A 45 8.36 -5.21 6.44
C GLU A 45 7.50 -4.23 7.25
N GLU A 46 7.17 -4.59 8.49
CA GLU A 46 6.27 -3.80 9.33
C GLU A 46 6.75 -2.37 9.57
N GLU A 47 8.07 -2.16 9.63
CA GLU A 47 8.68 -0.83 9.75
C GLU A 47 8.38 0.07 8.55
N SER A 48 8.34 -0.48 7.34
CA SER A 48 8.05 0.24 6.09
C SER A 48 6.54 0.41 5.89
N ILE A 49 5.73 -0.47 6.45
CA ILE A 49 4.26 -0.42 6.36
C ILE A 49 3.68 0.72 7.20
N LYS A 50 4.20 0.94 8.41
CA LYS A 50 3.72 1.99 9.33
C LYS A 50 3.61 3.39 8.69
N PRO A 51 4.66 3.96 8.07
CA PRO A 51 4.58 5.28 7.46
C PRO A 51 3.63 5.34 6.25
N ILE A 52 3.47 4.24 5.51
CA ILE A 52 2.50 4.16 4.40
C ILE A 52 1.08 4.22 4.95
N LEU A 53 0.79 3.45 6.00
CA LEU A 53 -0.51 3.46 6.64
C LEU A 53 -0.82 4.84 7.22
N ASP A 54 0.14 5.46 7.89
CA ASP A 54 0.03 6.82 8.42
C ASP A 54 -0.34 7.84 7.32
N SER A 55 0.37 7.79 6.18
CA SER A 55 0.10 8.65 5.02
C SER A 55 -1.32 8.44 4.45
N LEU A 56 -1.79 7.19 4.41
CA LEU A 56 -3.14 6.86 3.95
C LEU A 56 -4.24 7.33 4.92
N MET A 57 -3.96 7.26 6.22
CA MET A 57 -4.89 7.62 7.31
C MET A 57 -5.00 9.13 7.49
N HIS A 58 -3.88 9.83 7.36
CA HIS A 58 -3.76 11.28 7.56
C HIS A 58 -4.00 12.09 6.30
N LYS A 59 -4.27 11.44 5.15
CA LYS A 59 -4.82 12.12 3.98
C LYS A 59 -6.25 12.58 4.27
N LYS A 60 -6.34 13.71 4.98
CA LYS A 60 -7.53 14.56 5.03
C LYS A 60 -7.93 14.82 3.59
N VAL A 61 -9.18 14.54 3.26
CA VAL A 61 -9.85 15.07 2.07
C VAL A 61 -9.53 16.57 2.01
N GLY A 62 -8.76 16.96 1.01
CA GLY A 62 -8.17 18.30 0.95
C GLY A 62 -7.61 18.58 -0.43
N ASN A 63 -8.44 18.44 -1.47
CA ASN A 63 -8.66 19.54 -2.41
C ASN A 63 -9.93 19.28 -3.24
N ALA A 64 -11.08 19.65 -2.68
CA ALA A 64 -12.19 20.17 -3.46
C ALA A 64 -12.33 21.64 -3.04
N SER A 65 -11.49 22.52 -3.59
CA SER A 65 -11.70 23.97 -3.70
C SER A 65 -10.50 24.60 -4.43
N ASN A 66 -10.59 24.72 -5.76
CA ASN A 66 -10.67 26.01 -6.46
C ASN A 66 -10.72 25.76 -7.97
#